data_AF-A0A9E6CEX0-F1
#
_entry.id   AF-A0A9E6CEX0-F1
#
_cell.length_a   1.000
_cell.length_b   1.000
_cell.length_c   1.000
_cell.angle_alpha   90.00
_cell.angle_beta   90.00
_cell.angle_gamma   90.00
#
_symmetry.space_group_name_H-M   'P 1'
#
loop_
_entity.id
_entity.type
_entity.pdbx_description
1 polymer ?
#
loop_
_entity_poly.entity_id
_entity_poly.type
_entity_poly.pdbx_seq_one_letter_code
_entity_poly.pdbx_strand_id
1 'polypeptide(L)'
;MIDKISGGITITGGILQFLKFVKELAGSDIISGYFRYDGTKVKGSNKIEIELIKDGNDKNVFWLSVKAHDDYAFIHMPINELSVHELIGTKNNEIMPDPAYWRWVQKPKPNVIVGGNYTPPNAKMDFIIIGYKPKALINYFSNDKT
;
A
#
# COMPACT_ATOMS: atom_id res chain seq x y z
N MET A 1 -30.49 18.48 -20.88
CA MET A 1 -29.04 18.81 -20.90
C MET A 1 -28.60 18.73 -19.45
N ILE A 2 -28.02 17.59 -19.05
CA ILE A 2 -27.52 17.38 -17.69
C ILE A 2 -26.01 17.32 -17.86
N ASP A 3 -25.34 18.36 -17.39
CA ASP A 3 -23.90 18.47 -17.48
C ASP A 3 -23.24 17.31 -16.72
N LYS A 4 -22.38 16.62 -17.46
CA LYS A 4 -21.47 15.60 -16.94
C LYS A 4 -20.61 16.24 -15.85
N ILE A 5 -20.89 15.90 -14.58
CA ILE A 5 -19.93 16.13 -13.51
C ILE A 5 -18.74 15.22 -13.80
N SER A 6 -17.70 15.86 -14.30
CA SER A 6 -16.31 15.44 -14.40
C SER A 6 -15.86 14.69 -13.14
N GLY A 7 -15.98 13.36 -13.16
CA GLY A 7 -15.38 12.45 -12.18
C GLY A 7 -14.01 11.91 -12.62
N GLY A 8 -13.33 12.63 -13.52
CA GLY A 8 -12.05 12.22 -14.09
C GLY A 8 -10.99 13.27 -13.81
N ILE A 9 -10.34 13.18 -12.65
CA ILE A 9 -8.98 13.60 -12.29
C ILE A 9 -8.95 13.58 -10.76
N THR A 10 -8.26 12.61 -10.12
CA THR A 10 -7.39 12.92 -8.96
C THR A 10 -6.54 11.77 -8.43
N ILE A 11 -6.72 10.51 -8.81
CA ILE A 11 -5.97 9.44 -8.11
C ILE A 11 -4.50 9.37 -8.57
N THR A 12 -4.26 9.38 -9.88
CA THR A 12 -2.89 9.42 -10.45
C THR A 12 -2.16 10.74 -10.13
N GLY A 13 -2.92 11.83 -9.97
CA GLY A 13 -2.39 13.14 -9.58
C GLY A 13 -1.91 13.17 -8.13
N GLY A 14 -2.67 12.57 -7.21
CA GLY A 14 -2.34 12.50 -5.79
C GLY A 14 -1.06 11.71 -5.51
N ILE A 15 -0.88 10.54 -6.15
CA ILE A 15 0.32 9.71 -5.97
C ILE A 15 1.56 10.39 -6.56
N LEU A 16 1.46 10.99 -7.74
CA LEU A 16 2.59 11.71 -8.35
C LEU A 16 2.94 12.98 -7.55
N GLN A 17 1.95 13.68 -7.00
CA GLN A 17 2.18 14.80 -6.07
C GLN A 17 2.83 14.31 -4.77
N PHE A 18 2.36 13.20 -4.20
CA PHE A 18 2.95 12.60 -3.01
C PHE A 18 4.41 12.19 -3.26
N LEU A 19 4.69 11.51 -4.37
CA LEU A 19 6.04 11.13 -4.78
C LEU A 19 6.95 12.34 -5.02
N LYS A 20 6.43 13.42 -5.63
CA LYS A 20 7.18 14.67 -5.81
C LYS A 20 7.44 15.36 -4.48
N PHE A 21 6.45 15.45 -3.61
CA PHE A 21 6.57 15.98 -2.26
C PHE A 21 7.60 15.20 -1.43
N VAL A 22 7.51 13.88 -1.42
CA VAL A 22 8.50 12.97 -0.81
C VAL A 22 9.89 13.18 -1.41
N LYS A 23 9.99 13.37 -2.73
CA LYS A 23 11.28 13.66 -3.39
C LYS A 23 11.81 15.06 -3.10
N GLU A 24 10.96 16.06 -2.92
CA GLU A 24 11.33 17.44 -2.56
C GLU A 24 11.73 17.55 -1.08
N LEU A 25 11.16 16.71 -0.22
CA LEU A 25 11.61 16.43 1.15
C LEU A 25 12.98 15.75 1.21
N ALA A 26 13.54 15.26 0.10
CA ALA A 26 14.62 14.29 0.13
C ALA A 26 15.98 14.85 0.56
N GLY A 27 16.25 14.69 1.87
CA GLY A 27 17.51 14.17 2.39
C GLY A 27 17.49 12.63 2.53
N SER A 28 18.42 12.08 3.33
CA SER A 28 18.70 10.64 3.51
C SER A 28 17.59 9.78 4.17
N ASP A 29 16.43 10.34 4.48
CA ASP A 29 15.43 9.73 5.37
C ASP A 29 14.26 9.04 4.67
N ILE A 30 14.32 8.91 3.34
CA ILE A 30 13.31 8.23 2.53
C ILE A 30 13.93 7.04 1.81
N ILE A 31 13.26 5.89 1.89
CA ILE A 31 13.63 4.65 1.22
C ILE A 31 12.45 4.16 0.39
N SER A 32 12.72 3.46 -0.71
CA SER A 32 11.66 2.88 -1.52
C SER A 32 12.09 1.56 -2.15
N GLY A 33 11.11 0.75 -2.54
CA GLY A 33 11.34 -0.50 -3.26
C GLY A 33 10.14 -0.90 -4.12
N TYR A 34 10.44 -1.57 -5.22
CA TYR A 34 9.48 -2.17 -6.13
C TYR A 34 9.52 -3.69 -5.96
N PHE A 35 8.35 -4.29 -5.79
CA PHE A 35 8.17 -5.68 -5.41
C PHE A 35 7.14 -6.35 -6.33
N ARG A 36 7.37 -7.63 -6.60
CA ARG A 36 6.38 -8.51 -7.24
C ARG A 36 5.28 -8.87 -6.26
N TYR A 37 4.14 -9.32 -6.80
CA TYR A 37 2.99 -9.78 -6.02
C TYR A 37 3.31 -10.84 -4.93
N ASP A 38 4.39 -11.60 -5.11
CA ASP A 38 4.85 -12.63 -4.18
C ASP A 38 5.83 -12.09 -3.10
N GLY A 39 6.02 -10.78 -3.02
CA GLY A 39 6.95 -10.13 -2.10
C GLY A 39 8.39 -10.10 -2.60
N THR A 40 8.70 -10.65 -3.78
CA THR A 40 10.05 -10.62 -4.34
C THR A 40 10.45 -9.19 -4.68
N LYS A 41 11.54 -8.71 -4.10
CA LYS A 41 12.10 -7.38 -4.41
C LYS A 41 12.72 -7.39 -5.81
N VAL A 42 12.24 -6.49 -6.67
CA VAL A 42 12.81 -6.29 -8.02
C VAL A 42 13.88 -5.19 -7.99
N LYS A 43 13.63 -4.09 -7.26
CA LYS A 43 14.57 -2.95 -7.16
C LYS A 43 14.30 -2.13 -5.90
N GLY A 44 15.33 -1.49 -5.36
CA GLY A 44 15.19 -0.47 -4.30
C GLY A 44 16.05 -0.75 -3.07
N SER A 45 15.64 -0.19 -1.94
CA SER A 45 16.40 -0.24 -0.69
C SER A 45 16.49 -1.65 -0.11
N ASN A 46 17.68 -2.00 0.40
CA ASN A 46 17.88 -3.23 1.17
C ASN A 46 17.23 -3.17 2.56
N LYS A 47 16.86 -1.98 3.03
CA LYS A 47 16.17 -1.75 4.32
C LYS A 47 14.66 -2.01 4.28
N ILE A 48 14.11 -2.49 3.17
CA ILE A 48 12.70 -2.86 3.07
C ILE A 48 12.65 -4.35 2.80
N GLU A 49 12.04 -5.10 3.70
CA GLU A 49 11.82 -6.53 3.52
C GLU A 49 10.33 -6.82 3.61
N ILE A 50 9.83 -7.61 2.67
CA ILE A 50 8.42 -8.01 2.62
C ILE A 50 8.33 -9.46 3.04
N GLU A 51 7.46 -9.72 4.00
CA GLU A 51 7.06 -11.03 4.43
C GLU A 51 5.77 -11.42 3.73
N LEU A 52 5.73 -12.62 3.14
CA LEU A 52 4.51 -13.20 2.57
C LEU A 52 4.00 -14.32 3.50
N ILE A 53 2.80 -14.12 4.01
CA ILE A 53 2.16 -14.99 5.00
C ILE A 53 0.97 -15.67 4.32
N LYS A 54 1.05 -16.98 4.11
CA LYS A 54 -0.04 -17.74 3.47
C LYS A 54 -1.15 -18.02 4.47
N ASP A 55 -2.39 -17.95 4.01
CA ASP A 55 -3.51 -18.46 4.79
C ASP A 55 -3.45 -19.99 4.86
N GLY A 56 -3.60 -20.54 6.06
CA GLY A 56 -3.52 -21.99 6.27
C GLY A 56 -4.64 -22.78 5.59
N ASN A 57 -5.78 -22.14 5.32
CA ASN A 57 -6.97 -22.79 4.80
C ASN A 57 -7.16 -22.60 3.28
N ASP A 58 -6.60 -21.56 2.68
CA ASP A 58 -6.70 -21.29 1.23
C ASP A 58 -5.36 -20.85 0.64
N LYS A 59 -4.84 -21.65 -0.30
CA LYS A 59 -3.58 -21.38 -1.01
C LYS A 59 -3.64 -20.13 -1.91
N ASN A 60 -4.84 -19.64 -2.24
CA ASN A 60 -5.05 -18.44 -3.03
C ASN A 60 -5.16 -17.17 -2.18
N VAL A 61 -5.13 -17.32 -0.85
CA VAL A 61 -5.15 -16.21 0.10
C VAL A 61 -3.77 -16.09 0.74
N PHE A 62 -3.18 -14.92 0.58
CA PHE A 62 -1.93 -14.58 1.23
C PHE A 62 -1.95 -13.13 1.67
N TRP A 63 -1.11 -12.83 2.65
CA TRP A 63 -0.98 -11.51 3.22
C TRP A 63 0.46 -11.06 3.10
N LEU A 64 0.64 -9.76 2.93
CA LEU A 64 1.91 -9.09 2.84
C LEU A 64 2.12 -8.29 4.12
N SER A 65 3.36 -8.26 4.59
CA SER A 65 3.75 -7.39 5.69
C SER A 65 5.13 -6.81 5.44
N VAL A 66 5.34 -5.55 5.83
CA VAL A 66 6.70 -4.98 5.85
C VAL A 66 7.32 -5.37 7.19
N LYS A 67 8.52 -5.97 7.16
CA LYS A 67 9.27 -6.17 8.41
C LYS A 67 9.60 -4.81 9.02
N ALA A 68 9.11 -4.59 10.23
CA ALA A 68 9.21 -3.31 10.91
C ALA A 68 10.67 -2.88 11.05
N HIS A 69 10.92 -1.60 10.80
CA HIS A 69 12.12 -0.89 11.21
C HIS A 69 11.66 0.26 12.08
N ASP A 70 12.16 0.32 13.31
CA ASP A 70 11.60 1.14 14.40
C ASP A 70 11.46 2.63 14.08
N ASP A 71 12.22 3.15 13.11
CA ASP A 71 12.22 4.56 12.73
C ASP A 71 11.40 4.89 11.46
N TYR A 72 10.86 3.89 10.77
CA TYR A 72 10.19 4.08 9.47
C TYR A 72 8.71 3.75 9.53
N ALA A 73 7.90 4.68 9.02
CA ALA A 73 6.54 4.41 8.58
C ALA A 73 6.56 4.02 7.10
N PHE A 74 5.68 3.10 6.71
CA PHE A 74 5.61 2.57 5.36
C PHE A 74 4.26 2.84 4.72
N ILE A 75 4.31 3.16 3.43
CA ILE A 75 3.16 3.26 2.55
C ILE A 75 3.36 2.25 1.44
N HIS A 76 2.33 1.46 1.15
CA HIS A 76 2.29 0.52 0.05
C HIS A 76 1.35 1.05 -1.04
N MET A 77 1.74 0.85 -2.30
CA MET A 77 0.99 1.35 -3.45
C MET A 77 0.96 0.30 -4.55
N PRO A 78 -0.23 -0.15 -4.99
CA PRO A 78 -0.34 -1.09 -6.10
C PRO A 78 0.01 -0.39 -7.41
N ILE A 79 0.69 -1.09 -8.33
CA ILE A 79 1.06 -0.52 -9.64
C ILE A 79 -0.18 -0.14 -10.47
N ASN A 80 -1.29 -0.85 -10.28
CA ASN A 80 -2.58 -0.53 -10.91
C ASN A 80 -3.72 -0.52 -9.88
N GLU A 81 -3.81 0.58 -9.14
CA GLU A 81 -4.82 0.83 -8.10
C GLU A 81 -6.26 0.75 -8.62
N LEU A 82 -6.50 1.05 -9.91
CA LEU A 82 -7.85 0.98 -10.47
C LEU A 82 -8.36 -0.47 -10.54
N SER A 83 -7.47 -1.46 -10.53
CA SER A 83 -7.83 -2.88 -10.71
C SER A 83 -7.99 -3.68 -9.40
N VAL A 84 -7.59 -3.12 -8.26
CA VAL A 84 -7.58 -3.84 -6.97
C VAL A 84 -8.19 -3.04 -5.82
N HIS A 85 -8.64 -3.74 -4.78
CA HIS A 85 -8.88 -3.19 -3.45
C HIS A 85 -7.82 -3.69 -2.48
N GLU A 86 -7.45 -2.82 -1.53
CA GLU A 86 -6.71 -3.23 -0.35
C GLU A 86 -7.66 -3.82 0.69
N LEU A 87 -7.26 -4.91 1.32
CA LEU A 87 -7.86 -5.38 2.56
C LEU A 87 -6.77 -5.42 3.63
N ILE A 88 -7.07 -4.87 4.80
CA ILE A 88 -6.23 -4.99 6.01
C ILE A 88 -6.71 -6.21 6.81
N GLY A 89 -5.76 -6.93 7.40
CA GLY A 89 -6.02 -8.16 8.15
C GLY A 89 -5.61 -8.02 9.60
N THR A 90 -5.83 -9.08 10.37
CA THR A 90 -5.34 -9.22 11.74
C THR A 90 -4.18 -10.21 11.78
N LYS A 91 -3.13 -9.89 12.54
CA LYS A 91 -2.00 -10.79 12.76
C LYS A 91 -2.22 -11.57 14.06
N ASN A 92 -1.88 -12.85 14.09
CA ASN A 92 -1.78 -13.65 15.34
C ASN A 92 -2.99 -13.56 16.31
N ASN A 93 -4.22 -13.64 15.82
CA ASN A 93 -5.46 -13.52 16.64
C ASN A 93 -5.68 -12.15 17.29
N GLU A 94 -5.02 -11.10 16.80
CA GLU A 94 -5.37 -9.74 17.18
C GLU A 94 -6.81 -9.43 16.76
N ILE A 95 -7.50 -8.65 17.58
CA ILE A 95 -8.89 -8.23 17.30
C ILE A 95 -8.91 -7.09 16.29
N MET A 96 -7.89 -6.21 16.35
CA MET A 96 -7.82 -5.01 15.54
C MET A 96 -7.00 -5.26 14.29
N PRO A 97 -7.47 -4.85 13.10
CA PRO A 97 -6.71 -5.00 11.89
C PRO A 97 -5.49 -4.06 11.88
N ASP A 98 -4.39 -4.55 11.32
CA ASP A 98 -3.12 -3.83 11.20
C ASP A 98 -2.89 -3.40 9.74
N PRO A 99 -2.77 -2.10 9.43
CA PRO A 99 -2.42 -1.63 8.09
C PRO A 99 -1.07 -2.13 7.56
N ALA A 100 -0.16 -2.56 8.44
CA ALA A 100 1.09 -3.21 8.08
C ALA A 100 0.91 -4.70 7.69
N TYR A 101 -0.32 -5.22 7.74
CA TYR A 101 -0.69 -6.56 7.31
C TYR A 101 -1.86 -6.51 6.33
N TRP A 102 -1.56 -6.60 5.04
CA TRP A 102 -2.53 -6.30 3.98
C TRP A 102 -2.52 -7.33 2.86
N ARG A 103 -3.53 -7.27 2.01
CA ARG A 103 -3.57 -8.00 0.74
C ARG A 103 -4.31 -7.23 -0.34
N TRP A 104 -3.98 -7.53 -1.59
CA TRP A 104 -4.66 -6.99 -2.76
C TRP A 104 -5.69 -7.98 -3.28
N VAL A 105 -6.92 -7.54 -3.51
CA VAL A 105 -8.00 -8.35 -4.10
C VAL A 105 -8.57 -7.67 -5.33
N GLN A 106 -9.08 -8.47 -6.28
CA GLN A 106 -9.70 -7.91 -7.48
C GLN A 106 -10.95 -7.11 -7.10
N LYS A 107 -11.17 -5.96 -7.75
CA LYS A 107 -12.45 -5.26 -7.64
C LYS A 107 -13.60 -6.14 -8.15
N PRO A 108 -14.77 -6.14 -7.50
CA PRO A 108 -15.93 -6.85 -8.02
C PRO A 108 -16.25 -6.39 -9.44
N LYS A 109 -16.62 -7.33 -10.32
CA LYS A 109 -17.10 -6.97 -11.66
C LYS A 109 -18.39 -6.16 -11.55
N PRO A 110 -18.67 -5.25 -12.48
CA PRO A 110 -19.96 -4.57 -12.55
C PRO A 110 -21.10 -5.59 -12.53
N ASN A 111 -22.16 -5.28 -11.78
CA ASN A 111 -23.35 -6.12 -11.62
C ASN A 111 -23.13 -7.48 -10.92
N VAL A 112 -22.00 -7.68 -10.24
CA VAL A 112 -21.79 -8.84 -9.37
C VAL A 112 -22.00 -8.43 -7.92
N ILE A 113 -22.97 -9.06 -7.25
CA ILE A 113 -23.15 -8.95 -5.81
C ILE A 113 -22.19 -9.94 -5.15
N VAL A 114 -21.26 -9.41 -4.37
CA VAL A 114 -20.39 -10.17 -3.48
C VAL A 114 -20.89 -10.01 -2.05
N GLY A 115 -21.25 -11.12 -1.41
CA GLY A 115 -21.74 -11.17 -0.03
C GLY A 115 -21.65 -12.59 0.55
N GLY A 116 -21.85 -12.72 1.87
CA GLY A 116 -21.72 -13.98 2.60
C GLY A 116 -20.27 -14.33 2.98
N ASN A 117 -19.99 -15.61 3.26
CA ASN A 117 -18.67 -16.13 3.66
C ASN A 117 -17.66 -16.24 2.48
N TYR A 118 -17.87 -15.48 1.41
CA TYR A 118 -16.96 -15.51 0.26
C TYR A 118 -15.65 -14.79 0.60
N THR A 119 -14.54 -15.52 0.54
CA THR A 119 -13.20 -14.94 0.67
C THR A 119 -12.61 -14.78 -0.73
N PRO A 120 -12.47 -13.54 -1.24
CA PRO A 120 -11.91 -13.34 -2.57
C PRO A 120 -10.44 -13.79 -2.62
N PRO A 121 -9.99 -14.40 -3.73
CA PRO A 121 -8.59 -14.73 -3.92
C PRO A 121 -7.75 -13.45 -4.05
N ASN A 122 -6.46 -13.57 -3.76
CA ASN A 122 -5.53 -12.48 -3.97
C ASN A 122 -5.36 -12.13 -5.45
N ALA A 123 -5.28 -10.84 -5.74
CA ALA A 123 -4.80 -10.33 -7.03
C ALA A 123 -3.27 -10.45 -7.10
N LYS A 124 -2.74 -10.88 -8.24
CA LYS A 124 -1.29 -10.87 -8.52
C LYS A 124 -0.82 -9.47 -8.89
N MET A 125 -0.91 -8.56 -7.92
CA MET A 125 -0.57 -7.14 -8.10
C MET A 125 0.86 -6.88 -7.62
N ASP A 126 1.70 -6.40 -8.53
CA ASP A 126 3.00 -5.83 -8.15
C ASP A 126 2.79 -4.46 -7.49
N PHE A 127 3.74 -4.03 -6.65
CA PHE A 127 3.56 -2.84 -5.81
C PHE A 127 4.88 -2.13 -5.49
N ILE A 128 4.75 -0.87 -5.06
CA ILE A 128 5.83 -0.04 -4.55
C ILE A 128 5.62 0.14 -3.06
N ILE A 129 6.71 0.07 -2.29
CA ILE A 129 6.76 0.44 -0.88
C ILE A 129 7.61 1.69 -0.74
N ILE A 130 7.13 2.65 0.04
CA ILE A 130 7.86 3.86 0.42
C ILE A 130 7.94 3.88 1.93
N GLY A 131 9.17 3.89 2.45
CA GLY A 131 9.46 4.15 3.84
C GLY A 131 9.89 5.59 4.05
N TYR A 132 9.35 6.25 5.06
CA TYR A 132 9.79 7.57 5.51
C TYR A 132 9.89 7.60 7.04
N LYS A 133 10.78 8.44 7.58
CA LYS A 133 10.81 8.69 9.03
C LYS A 133 9.76 9.74 9.39
N PRO A 134 8.76 9.43 10.24
CA PRO A 134 7.75 10.41 10.63
C PRO A 134 8.33 11.69 11.24
N LYS A 135 9.41 11.59 12.01
CA LYS A 135 10.11 12.76 12.58
C LYS A 135 10.58 13.75 11.52
N ALA A 136 11.09 13.27 10.39
CA ALA A 136 11.52 14.14 9.30
C ALA A 136 10.34 14.90 8.68
N LEU A 137 9.20 14.23 8.53
CA LEU A 137 7.97 14.82 8.02
C LEU A 137 7.40 15.86 8.99
N ILE A 138 7.33 15.54 10.28
CA ILE A 138 6.86 16.45 11.33
C ILE A 138 7.75 17.69 11.39
N ASN A 139 9.07 17.53 11.37
CA ASN A 139 10.00 18.67 11.38
C ASN A 139 9.80 19.58 10.16
N TYR A 140 9.55 19.02 8.97
CA TYR A 140 9.28 19.81 7.78
C TYR A 140 8.02 20.68 7.92
N PHE A 141 6.92 20.14 8.43
CA PHE A 141 5.68 20.88 8.63
C PHE A 141 5.67 21.76 9.88
N SER A 142 6.51 21.46 10.86
CA SER A 142 6.60 22.22 12.12
C SER A 142 7.59 23.37 12.05
N ASN A 143 8.54 23.35 11.10
CA ASN A 143 9.49 24.44 10.84
C ASN A 143 8.91 25.51 9.90
N ASP A 144 7.65 25.88 10.11
CA ASP A 144 7.17 27.20 9.71
C ASP A 144 7.85 28.25 10.61
N LYS A 145 9.00 28.77 10.13
CA LYS A 145 9.74 29.95 10.58
C LYS A 145 10.26 29.97 12.03
N THR A 146 11.55 29.71 12.14
CA THR A 146 12.48 30.68 12.76
C THR A 146 13.66 30.90 11.83
#